data_AF-A0A383ELT5-F1
#
_entry.id   AF-A0A383ELT5-F1
#
_cell.length_a   1.000
_cell.length_b   1.000
_cell.length_c   1.000
_cell.angle_alpha   90.00
_cell.angle_beta   90.00
_cell.angle_gamma   90.00
#
_symmetry.space_group_name_H-M   'P 1'
#
loop_
_entity.id
_entity.type
_entity.pdbx_description
1 polymer ?
#
loop_
_entity_poly.entity_id
_entity_poly.type
_entity_poly.pdbx_seq_one_letter_code
_entity_poly.pdbx_strand_id
1 'polypeptide(L)'
;MPRTIEFYNYQEERVYTYINDNSKTINLPMNNRPVKIYKSTDSLISFRIKDQDRKPMNLNGLDLTANLTKTQDKTSTISKPLLLTDEYNGAAQLSLAEKDIRQLESGLYYLTVTVKDADDIVRPLYSDYNQRVSGTVEILDTELPTLIDSTELPTFTELGGTGKFFTSVVEGD
;
A
#
# COMPACT_ATOMS: atom_id res chain seq x y z
N MET A 1 -18.90 6.63 38.31
CA MET A 1 -18.26 5.35 37.91
C MET A 1 -17.29 5.67 36.78
N PRO A 2 -15.99 5.36 36.88
CA PRO A 2 -15.07 5.58 35.77
C PRO A 2 -15.39 4.57 34.66
N ARG A 3 -15.56 5.05 33.43
CA ARG A 3 -15.85 4.23 32.26
C ARG A 3 -14.53 3.99 31.53
N THR A 4 -14.00 2.78 31.61
CA THR A 4 -12.79 2.38 30.89
C THR A 4 -13.11 2.30 29.39
N ILE A 5 -12.29 2.93 28.57
CA ILE A 5 -12.30 2.79 27.11
C ILE A 5 -11.11 1.90 26.76
N GLU A 6 -11.39 0.75 26.16
CA GLU A 6 -10.37 -0.18 25.68
C GLU A 6 -10.10 0.08 24.19
N PHE A 7 -8.84 0.33 23.85
CA PHE A 7 -8.40 0.46 22.47
C PHE A 7 -7.81 -0.88 22.02
N TYR A 8 -8.34 -1.43 20.92
CA TYR A 8 -7.82 -2.65 20.31
C TYR A 8 -6.84 -2.27 19.19
N ASN A 9 -5.58 -2.69 19.34
CA ASN A 9 -4.60 -2.59 18.26
C ASN A 9 -4.60 -3.92 17.49
N TYR A 10 -5.13 -3.90 16.27
CA TYR A 10 -5.07 -5.04 15.36
C TYR A 10 -3.87 -4.86 14.44
N GLN A 11 -2.81 -5.65 14.65
CA GLN A 11 -1.76 -5.78 13.66
C GLN A 11 -2.31 -6.61 12.49
N GLU A 12 -2.45 -5.99 11.33
CA GLU A 12 -2.92 -6.69 10.14
C GLU A 12 -1.82 -7.63 9.60
N GLU A 13 -2.08 -8.93 9.72
CA GLU A 13 -1.24 -10.00 9.18
C GLU A 13 -1.95 -10.73 8.05
N ARG A 14 -1.26 -10.93 6.92
CA ARG A 14 -1.77 -11.63 5.74
C ARG A 14 -0.92 -12.85 5.43
N VAL A 15 -1.58 -13.95 5.11
CA VAL A 15 -0.89 -15.17 4.72
C VAL A 15 -0.89 -15.27 3.19
N TYR A 16 0.28 -15.45 2.60
CA TYR A 16 0.45 -15.67 1.17
C TYR A 16 1.16 -17.01 0.94
N THR A 17 0.81 -17.69 -0.14
CA THR A 17 1.37 -19.00 -0.47
C THR A 17 2.16 -18.95 -1.76
N TYR A 18 3.36 -19.52 -1.71
CA TYR A 18 4.17 -19.85 -2.88
C TYR A 18 3.81 -21.24 -3.38
N ILE A 19 3.49 -21.36 -4.68
CA ILE A 19 3.13 -22.63 -5.33
C ILE A 19 4.23 -22.95 -6.35
N ASN A 20 4.90 -24.09 -6.17
CA ASN A 20 5.96 -24.57 -7.07
C ASN A 20 5.60 -25.85 -7.84
N ASP A 21 4.50 -26.53 -7.49
CA ASP A 21 4.07 -27.78 -8.08
C ASP A 21 2.56 -27.77 -8.39
N ASN A 22 2.14 -28.58 -9.36
CA ASN A 22 0.75 -28.70 -9.83
C ASN A 22 -0.04 -29.76 -9.03
N SER A 23 0.21 -29.84 -7.72
CA SER A 23 -0.46 -30.81 -6.85
C SER A 23 -1.96 -30.50 -6.77
N LYS A 24 -2.80 -31.54 -6.89
CA LYS A 24 -4.27 -31.41 -6.88
C LYS A 24 -4.85 -31.05 -5.49
N THR A 25 -4.04 -31.16 -4.45
CA THR A 25 -4.39 -30.82 -3.06
C THR A 25 -3.53 -29.66 -2.58
N ILE A 26 -3.85 -28.46 -3.05
CA ILE A 26 -3.27 -27.21 -2.55
C ILE A 26 -4.14 -26.65 -1.43
N ASN A 27 -3.51 -26.19 -0.35
CA ASN A 27 -4.21 -25.63 0.78
C ASN A 27 -3.88 -24.15 0.96
N LEU A 28 -4.60 -23.32 0.22
CA LEU A 28 -4.36 -21.89 0.17
C LEU A 28 -5.01 -21.16 1.35
N PRO A 29 -4.42 -20.02 1.77
CA PRO A 29 -4.98 -19.17 2.81
C PRO A 29 -6.28 -18.54 2.33
N MET A 30 -7.07 -18.01 3.27
CA MET A 30 -8.30 -17.28 2.97
C MET A 30 -8.22 -15.88 3.59
N ASN A 31 -7.70 -14.92 2.84
CA ASN A 31 -7.64 -13.52 3.25
C ASN A 31 -8.97 -12.81 2.91
N ASN A 32 -10.03 -13.05 3.70
CA ASN A 32 -11.38 -12.59 3.37
C ASN A 32 -11.72 -11.14 3.80
N ARG A 33 -10.78 -10.41 4.42
CA ARG A 33 -11.01 -9.02 4.87
C ARG A 33 -10.19 -8.05 4.02
N PRO A 34 -10.73 -6.93 3.53
CA PRO A 34 -9.89 -5.91 2.92
C PRO A 34 -8.98 -5.28 3.98
N VAL A 35 -7.72 -4.99 3.64
CA VAL A 35 -6.82 -4.19 4.51
C VAL A 35 -7.28 -2.75 4.45
N LYS A 36 -7.42 -2.07 5.59
CA LYS A 36 -7.75 -0.63 5.60
C LYS A 36 -6.52 0.21 5.88
N ILE A 37 -6.25 1.17 4.99
CA ILE A 37 -5.14 2.10 5.09
C ILE A 37 -5.70 3.52 5.14
N TYR A 38 -5.21 4.31 6.09
CA TYR A 38 -5.62 5.70 6.25
C TYR A 38 -4.52 6.63 5.75
N LYS A 39 -4.89 7.65 4.97
CA LYS A 39 -3.92 8.56 4.34
C LYS A 39 -3.14 9.44 5.30
N SER A 40 -3.62 9.61 6.53
CA SER A 40 -3.00 10.47 7.55
C SER A 40 -1.93 9.78 8.40
N THR A 41 -1.71 8.48 8.20
CA THR A 41 -0.85 7.67 9.08
C THR A 41 0.02 6.70 8.31
N ASP A 42 1.22 6.45 8.82
CA ASP A 42 2.04 5.34 8.37
C ASP A 42 1.31 4.01 8.57
N SER A 43 1.41 3.13 7.58
CA SER A 43 0.75 1.82 7.60
C SER A 43 1.75 0.69 7.40
N LEU A 44 1.68 -0.28 8.30
CA LEU A 44 2.51 -1.48 8.28
C LEU A 44 1.62 -2.70 8.01
N ILE A 45 1.89 -3.42 6.92
CA ILE A 45 1.17 -4.65 6.58
C ILE A 45 2.15 -5.81 6.76
N SER A 46 1.82 -6.75 7.63
CA SER A 46 2.67 -7.91 7.90
C SER A 46 2.25 -9.08 7.01
N PHE A 47 3.21 -9.80 6.45
CA PHE A 47 2.99 -10.97 5.61
C PHE A 47 3.66 -12.21 6.21
N ARG A 48 2.94 -13.33 6.12
CA ARG A 48 3.47 -14.67 6.39
C ARG A 48 3.42 -15.48 5.11
N ILE A 49 4.59 -15.83 4.63
CA ILE A 49 4.79 -16.53 3.38
C ILE A 49 5.01 -17.98 3.69
N LYS A 50 4.16 -18.80 3.10
CA LYS A 50 4.13 -20.24 3.33
C LYS A 50 4.25 -20.99 2.01
N ASP A 51 4.69 -22.23 2.08
CA ASP A 51 4.57 -23.15 0.98
C ASP A 51 3.13 -23.68 0.83
N GLN A 52 2.93 -24.51 -0.20
CA GLN A 52 1.67 -25.21 -0.47
C GLN A 52 1.20 -26.15 0.67
N ASP A 53 2.12 -26.58 1.54
CA ASP A 53 1.87 -27.44 2.71
C ASP A 53 1.66 -26.64 4.01
N ARG A 54 1.50 -25.31 3.91
CA ARG A 54 1.35 -24.35 5.03
C ARG A 54 2.56 -24.28 5.96
N LYS A 55 3.73 -24.69 5.52
CA LYS A 55 4.98 -24.50 6.27
C LYS A 55 5.56 -23.13 5.95
N PRO A 56 6.19 -22.45 6.93
CA PRO A 56 6.93 -21.22 6.67
C PRO A 56 7.98 -21.45 5.57
N MET A 57 8.02 -20.55 4.60
CA MET A 57 9.03 -20.57 3.54
C MET A 57 10.26 -19.79 3.99
N ASN A 58 11.46 -20.32 3.73
CA ASN A 58 12.69 -19.57 3.94
C ASN A 58 12.83 -18.50 2.85
N LEU A 59 12.97 -17.24 3.26
CA LEU A 59 13.07 -16.06 2.38
C LEU A 59 14.52 -15.57 2.19
N ASN A 60 15.50 -16.23 2.81
CA ASN A 60 16.89 -15.83 2.69
C ASN A 60 17.35 -15.90 1.23
N GLY A 61 17.91 -14.80 0.72
CA GLY A 61 18.35 -14.67 -0.67
C GLY A 61 17.22 -14.45 -1.68
N LEU A 62 15.97 -14.27 -1.22
CA LEU A 62 14.83 -13.97 -2.09
C LEU A 62 14.44 -12.49 -1.95
N ASP A 63 14.20 -11.83 -3.09
CA ASP A 63 13.70 -10.47 -3.11
C ASP A 63 12.19 -10.47 -3.23
N LEU A 64 11.51 -9.79 -2.31
CA LEU A 64 10.06 -9.67 -2.33
C LEU A 64 9.62 -8.25 -2.61
N THR A 65 8.67 -8.12 -3.53
CA THR A 65 8.12 -6.84 -3.95
C THR A 65 6.60 -6.88 -3.83
N ALA A 66 6.04 -5.89 -3.14
CA ALA A 66 4.61 -5.65 -3.11
C ALA A 66 4.24 -4.58 -4.14
N ASN A 67 3.16 -4.82 -4.87
CA ASN A 67 2.58 -3.87 -5.81
C ASN A 67 1.13 -3.58 -5.41
N LEU A 68 0.80 -2.30 -5.33
CA LEU A 68 -0.54 -1.78 -5.07
C LEU A 68 -1.07 -1.15 -6.34
N THR A 69 -2.09 -1.73 -6.96
CA THR A 69 -2.68 -1.24 -8.21
C THR A 69 -4.14 -0.87 -8.03
N LYS A 70 -4.54 0.36 -8.39
CA LYS A 70 -5.94 0.80 -8.29
C LYS A 70 -6.87 -0.09 -9.12
N THR A 71 -7.99 -0.52 -8.55
CA THR A 71 -8.90 -1.50 -9.18
C THR A 71 -9.63 -0.93 -10.41
N GLN A 72 -9.99 0.35 -10.40
CA GLN A 72 -10.80 0.96 -11.47
C GLN A 72 -10.00 1.23 -12.74
N ASP A 73 -8.86 1.91 -12.61
CA ASP A 73 -8.14 2.46 -13.77
C ASP A 73 -6.80 1.75 -14.03
N LYS A 74 -6.31 0.94 -13.08
CA LYS A 74 -4.97 0.31 -13.09
C LYS A 74 -3.79 1.28 -13.29
N THR A 75 -4.02 2.58 -13.21
CA THR A 75 -3.04 3.64 -13.49
C THR A 75 -2.12 3.93 -12.30
N SER A 76 -2.69 4.00 -11.09
CA SER A 76 -1.92 4.24 -9.87
C SER A 76 -1.34 2.92 -9.38
N THR A 77 -0.02 2.75 -9.58
CA THR A 77 0.74 1.61 -9.08
C THR A 77 1.88 2.07 -8.19
N ILE A 78 1.89 1.63 -6.92
CA ILE A 78 3.08 1.71 -6.06
C ILE A 78 3.74 0.34 -6.07
N SER A 79 5.05 0.31 -6.31
CA SER A 79 5.89 -0.88 -6.18
C SER A 79 6.92 -0.62 -5.09
N LYS A 80 6.94 -1.47 -4.07
CA LYS A 80 7.90 -1.37 -2.97
C LYS A 80 8.46 -2.72 -2.57
N PRO A 81 9.77 -2.80 -2.25
CA PRO A 81 10.33 -4.00 -1.65
C PRO A 81 9.73 -4.23 -0.26
N LEU A 82 9.54 -5.50 0.09
CA LEU A 82 9.16 -5.90 1.43
C LEU A 82 10.40 -5.96 2.34
N LEU A 83 10.24 -5.55 3.58
CA LEU A 83 11.24 -5.70 4.63
C LEU A 83 11.11 -7.10 5.23
N LEU A 84 12.16 -7.92 5.16
CA LEU A 84 12.17 -9.24 5.80
C LEU A 84 12.31 -9.06 7.31
N THR A 85 11.30 -9.46 8.07
CA THR A 85 11.30 -9.35 9.55
C THR A 85 11.80 -10.62 10.22
N ASP A 86 11.57 -11.78 9.59
CA ASP A 86 12.10 -13.08 9.98
C ASP A 86 12.16 -13.98 8.73
N GLU A 87 13.35 -14.06 8.15
CA GLU A 87 13.61 -14.76 6.90
C GLU A 87 13.37 -16.27 7.01
N TYR A 88 13.67 -16.87 8.16
CA TYR A 88 13.56 -18.32 8.37
C TYR A 88 12.11 -18.76 8.57
N ASN A 89 11.26 -17.87 9.11
CA ASN A 89 9.84 -18.13 9.34
C ASN A 89 8.91 -17.45 8.32
N GLY A 90 9.42 -17.06 7.16
CA GLY A 90 8.59 -16.53 6.08
C GLY A 90 7.93 -15.20 6.40
N ALA A 91 8.52 -14.38 7.26
CA ALA A 91 7.93 -13.13 7.72
C ALA A 91 8.49 -11.93 6.95
N ALA A 92 7.59 -11.14 6.38
CA ALA A 92 7.94 -9.91 5.69
C ALA A 92 6.94 -8.81 6.03
N GLN A 93 7.31 -7.55 5.82
CA GLN A 93 6.48 -6.39 6.13
C GLN A 93 6.55 -5.36 5.01
N LEU A 94 5.39 -4.84 4.60
CA LEU A 94 5.30 -3.66 3.76
C LEU A 94 5.18 -2.44 4.67
N SER A 95 6.10 -1.49 4.49
CA SER A 95 6.04 -0.19 5.13
C SER A 95 5.64 0.88 4.11
N LEU A 96 4.44 1.42 4.31
CA LEU A 96 3.92 2.54 3.56
C LEU A 96 4.00 3.77 4.47
N ALA A 97 4.86 4.70 4.08
CA ALA A 97 4.95 5.98 4.76
C ALA A 97 3.80 6.87 4.31
N GLU A 98 3.38 7.78 5.18
CA GLU A 98 2.31 8.74 4.97
C GLU A 98 2.48 9.50 3.64
N LYS A 99 3.71 9.90 3.30
CA LYS A 99 4.05 10.56 2.03
C LYS A 99 3.67 9.74 0.78
N ASP A 100 3.78 8.42 0.84
CA ASP A 100 3.52 7.53 -0.29
C ASP A 100 2.01 7.27 -0.39
N ILE A 101 1.34 7.14 0.75
CA ILE A 101 -0.12 6.96 0.83
C ILE A 101 -0.86 8.23 0.41
N ARG A 102 -0.34 9.41 0.76
CA ARG A 102 -0.92 10.71 0.41
C ARG A 102 -1.06 10.91 -1.11
N GLN A 103 -0.12 10.37 -1.89
CA GLN A 103 -0.14 10.44 -3.35
C GLN A 103 -1.16 9.49 -4.00
N LEU A 104 -1.67 8.52 -3.25
CA LEU A 104 -2.67 7.59 -3.75
C LEU A 104 -4.06 8.23 -3.71
N GLU A 105 -4.86 7.93 -4.72
CA GLU A 105 -6.28 8.26 -4.70
C GLU A 105 -7.01 7.35 -3.72
N SER A 106 -8.08 7.85 -3.12
CA SER A 106 -8.88 7.08 -2.17
C SER A 106 -9.73 6.05 -2.94
N GLY A 107 -9.83 4.82 -2.42
CA GLY A 107 -10.58 3.75 -3.08
C GLY A 107 -9.98 2.35 -2.91
N LEU A 108 -10.42 1.42 -3.76
CA LEU A 108 -10.00 0.02 -3.73
C LEU A 108 -8.76 -0.23 -4.60
N TYR A 109 -7.81 -0.96 -4.01
CA TYR A 109 -6.54 -1.35 -4.60
C TYR A 109 -6.36 -2.87 -4.52
N TYR A 110 -5.68 -3.41 -5.52
CA TYR A 110 -5.18 -4.77 -5.54
C TYR A 110 -3.75 -4.80 -5.03
N LEU A 111 -3.51 -5.60 -4.00
CA LEU A 111 -2.19 -5.86 -3.45
C LEU A 111 -1.68 -7.20 -3.96
N THR A 112 -0.67 -7.16 -4.80
CA THR A 112 0.04 -8.35 -5.29
C THR A 112 1.42 -8.40 -4.68
N VAL A 113 1.89 -9.60 -4.35
CA VAL A 113 3.25 -9.81 -3.87
C VAL A 113 3.95 -10.76 -4.83
N THR A 114 5.14 -10.38 -5.27
CA THR A 114 6.00 -11.16 -6.14
C THR A 114 7.28 -11.50 -5.42
N VAL A 115 7.75 -12.73 -5.60
CA VAL A 115 9.06 -13.19 -5.16
C VAL A 115 9.97 -13.32 -6.37
N LYS A 116 11.20 -12.85 -6.23
CA LYS A 116 12.26 -12.99 -7.22
C LYS A 116 13.33 -13.89 -6.63
N ASP A 117 13.62 -14.97 -7.35
CA ASP A 117 14.61 -15.97 -6.95
C ASP A 117 16.03 -15.57 -7.37
N ALA A 118 17.04 -16.31 -6.90
CA ALA A 118 18.45 -16.09 -7.23
C ALA A 118 18.75 -16.19 -8.73
N ASP A 119 17.92 -16.92 -9.49
CA ASP A 119 17.99 -17.04 -10.95
C ASP A 119 17.29 -15.89 -11.70
N ASP A 120 16.96 -14.78 -11.01
CA ASP A 120 16.20 -13.63 -11.51
C ASP A 120 14.76 -13.95 -12.00
N ILE A 121 14.25 -15.14 -11.69
CA ILE A 121 12.89 -15.55 -12.06
C ILE A 121 11.88 -14.94 -11.08
N VAL A 122 10.95 -14.14 -11.60
CA VAL A 122 9.88 -13.52 -10.82
C VAL A 122 8.63 -14.39 -10.83
N ARG A 123 8.09 -14.69 -9.64
CA ARG A 123 6.90 -15.53 -9.44
C ARG A 123 5.88 -14.83 -8.55
N PRO A 124 4.57 -14.95 -8.83
CA PRO A 124 3.53 -14.39 -7.98
C PRO A 124 3.30 -15.24 -6.73
N LEU A 125 2.88 -14.60 -5.65
CA LEU A 125 2.34 -15.27 -4.47
C LEU A 125 0.81 -15.21 -4.45
N TYR A 126 0.19 -16.23 -3.89
CA TYR A 126 -1.26 -16.41 -3.89
C TYR A 126 -1.88 -16.09 -2.53
N SER A 127 -3.00 -15.38 -2.56
CA SER A 127 -3.66 -14.80 -1.38
C SER A 127 -4.96 -15.50 -0.96
N ASP A 128 -5.54 -16.33 -1.84
CA ASP A 128 -6.84 -16.96 -1.62
C ASP A 128 -6.97 -18.34 -2.30
N TYR A 129 -7.97 -19.14 -1.88
CA TYR A 129 -8.32 -20.47 -2.40
C TYR A 129 -8.53 -20.54 -3.90
N ASN A 130 -9.05 -19.47 -4.51
CA ASN A 130 -9.23 -19.38 -5.95
C ASN A 130 -7.94 -19.06 -6.72
N GLN A 131 -6.76 -19.33 -6.14
CA GLN A 131 -5.45 -18.98 -6.70
C GLN A 131 -5.37 -17.51 -7.10
N ARG A 132 -6.00 -16.64 -6.29
CA ARG A 132 -6.00 -15.22 -6.55
C ARG A 132 -4.67 -14.62 -6.07
N VAL A 133 -3.91 -14.02 -6.98
CA VAL A 133 -2.65 -13.33 -6.67
C VAL A 133 -2.89 -12.01 -5.93
N SER A 134 -4.04 -11.38 -6.16
CA SER A 134 -4.39 -10.08 -5.58
C SER A 134 -5.20 -10.20 -4.29
N GLY A 135 -4.65 -9.63 -3.22
CA GLY A 135 -5.42 -9.22 -2.04
C GLY A 135 -6.14 -7.89 -2.29
N THR A 136 -7.13 -7.57 -1.46
CA THR A 136 -7.86 -6.29 -1.52
C THR A 136 -7.41 -5.37 -0.41
N VAL A 137 -7.10 -4.13 -0.78
CA VAL A 137 -6.73 -3.03 0.12
C VAL A 137 -7.65 -1.86 -0.17
N GLU A 138 -8.12 -1.20 0.87
CA GLU A 138 -8.98 -0.03 0.81
C GLU A 138 -8.20 1.16 1.38
N ILE A 139 -8.02 2.20 0.57
CA ILE A 139 -7.41 3.46 0.97
C ILE A 139 -8.52 4.44 1.30
N LEU A 140 -8.55 4.86 2.56
CA LEU A 140 -9.55 5.75 3.11
C LEU A 140 -8.96 7.14 3.30
N ASP A 141 -9.63 8.13 2.71
CA ASP A 141 -9.46 9.52 3.11
C ASP A 141 -10.29 9.76 4.36
N THR A 142 -9.64 10.08 5.46
CA THR A 142 -10.33 10.55 6.67
C THR A 142 -10.00 12.01 6.81
N GLU A 143 -11.01 12.88 6.63
CA GLU A 143 -11.06 14.31 7.03
C GLU A 143 -9.70 15.05 7.01
N LEU A 144 -8.86 14.79 6.02
CA LEU A 144 -7.65 15.56 5.80
C LEU A 144 -8.09 16.88 5.16
N PRO A 145 -7.52 18.03 5.56
CA PRO A 145 -7.75 19.28 4.86
C PRO A 145 -7.41 19.08 3.38
N THR A 146 -8.39 19.26 2.50
CA THR A 146 -8.16 19.19 1.06
C THR A 146 -7.15 20.27 0.69
N LEU A 147 -6.04 19.86 0.06
CA LEU A 147 -5.11 20.82 -0.51
C LEU A 147 -5.86 21.59 -1.61
N ILE A 148 -5.89 22.91 -1.47
CA ILE A 148 -6.44 23.80 -2.48
C ILE A 148 -5.27 24.16 -3.41
N ASP A 149 -5.45 23.98 -4.72
CA ASP A 149 -4.43 24.33 -5.70
C ASP A 149 -4.01 25.79 -5.53
N SER A 150 -2.70 26.06 -5.59
CA SER A 150 -2.20 27.43 -5.49
C SER A 150 -2.68 28.24 -6.68
N THR A 151 -3.23 29.43 -6.43
CA THR A 151 -3.58 30.37 -7.50
C THR A 151 -2.28 30.97 -8.06
N GLU A 152 -1.95 30.62 -9.30
CA GLU A 152 -0.85 31.27 -10.02
C GLU A 152 -1.33 32.64 -10.52
N LEU A 153 -0.55 33.69 -10.25
CA LEU A 153 -0.78 35.05 -10.76
C LEU A 153 0.17 35.30 -11.94
N PRO A 154 -0.27 35.10 -13.20
CA PRO A 154 0.62 35.17 -14.35
C PRO A 154 0.92 36.61 -14.81
N THR A 155 0.17 37.61 -14.34
CA THR A 155 0.24 38.98 -14.85
C THR A 155 0.42 39.99 -13.73
N PHE A 156 1.55 40.70 -13.79
CA PHE A 156 1.86 41.85 -12.96
C PHE A 156 1.69 43.12 -13.80
N THR A 157 0.76 44.00 -13.44
CA THR A 157 0.60 45.30 -14.13
C THR A 157 1.47 46.37 -13.46
N GLU A 158 2.24 47.09 -14.27
CA GLU A 158 3.08 48.20 -13.79
C GLU A 158 2.23 49.45 -13.54
N LEU A 159 2.44 50.10 -12.39
CA LEU A 159 1.87 51.43 -12.14
C LEU A 159 2.84 52.51 -12.59
N GLY A 160 2.45 53.27 -13.62
CA GLY A 160 3.03 54.59 -13.90
C GLY A 160 4.54 54.62 -14.22
N GLY A 161 5.10 53.55 -14.80
CA GLY A 161 6.49 53.54 -15.29
C GLY A 161 7.56 53.69 -14.19
N THR A 162 7.21 53.41 -12.93
CA THR A 162 8.09 53.60 -11.77
C THR A 162 8.75 52.31 -11.29
N GLY A 163 8.63 51.20 -12.04
CA GLY A 163 9.16 49.89 -11.64
C GLY A 163 8.45 49.26 -10.43
N LYS A 164 7.21 49.68 -10.14
CA LYS A 164 6.36 49.14 -9.08
C LYS A 164 5.18 48.39 -9.68
N PHE A 165 5.02 47.13 -9.27
CA PHE A 165 3.97 46.23 -9.75
C PHE A 165 2.97 45.93 -8.63
N PHE A 166 1.69 45.84 -8.97
CA PHE A 166 0.62 45.48 -8.03
C PHE A 166 -0.33 44.47 -8.68
N THR A 167 -0.97 43.64 -7.84
CA THR A 167 -2.07 42.75 -8.22
C THR A 167 -3.37 43.29 -7.63
N SER A 168 -4.46 43.30 -8.40
CA SER A 168 -5.73 43.94 -8.01
C SER A 168 -6.74 42.98 -7.38
N VAL A 169 -6.38 41.72 -7.10
CA VAL A 169 -7.29 40.75 -6.46
C VAL A 169 -6.56 40.05 -5.33
N VAL A 170 -6.80 40.50 -4.11
CA VAL A 170 -6.75 39.68 -2.90
C VAL A 170 -7.93 40.10 -2.03
N GLU A 171 -9.11 39.50 -2.25
CA GLU A 171 -10.09 39.34 -1.19
C GLU A 171 -9.71 38.04 -0.46
N GLY A 172 -9.23 38.19 0.77
CA GLY A 172 -9.05 37.06 1.68
C GLY A 172 -10.29 36.96 2.57
N ASP A 173 -10.83 35.75 2.69
CA ASP A 173 -11.70 35.35 3.82
C ASP A 173 -10.86 35.14 5.09
#